data_AF-A0A2M9C425-F1
#
_entry.id   AF-A0A2M9C425-F1
#
_cell.length_a   1.000
_cell.length_b   1.000
_cell.length_c   1.000
_cell.angle_alpha   90.00
_cell.angle_beta   90.00
_cell.angle_gamma   90.00
#
_symmetry.space_group_name_H-M   'P 1'
#
loop_
_entity.id
_entity.type
_entity.pdbx_description
1 polymer ?
#
loop_
_entity_poly.entity_id
_entity_poly.type
_entity_poly.pdbx_seq_one_letter_code
_entity_poly.pdbx_strand_id
1 'polypeptide(L)' 'MYASLWRILPGPVWLRIIFVLILVAAVLFVLATWVFPWVDQMINPQEATVGG' A
#
# COMPACT_ATOMS: atom_id res chain seq x y z
N MET A 1 -17.10 3.67 -32.81
CA MET A 1 -16.12 2.57 -32.75
C MET A 1 -15.07 2.69 -31.63
N TYR A 2 -15.28 3.49 -30.57
CA TYR A 2 -14.56 3.38 -29.28
C TYR A 2 -15.50 3.07 -28.10
N ALA A 3 -16.81 2.99 -28.35
CA ALA A 3 -17.84 2.85 -27.32
C ALA A 3 -17.88 1.48 -26.64
N SER A 4 -17.32 0.42 -27.26
CA SER A 4 -17.35 -0.94 -26.72
C SER A 4 -16.37 -1.12 -25.56
N LEU A 5 -15.22 -0.42 -25.56
CA LEU A 5 -14.26 -0.45 -24.45
C LEU A 5 -14.73 0.36 -23.23
N TRP A 6 -15.57 1.38 -23.43
CA TRP A 6 -16.11 2.21 -22.35
C TRP A 6 -17.31 1.58 -21.62
N ARG A 7 -17.85 0.46 -22.13
CA ARG A 7 -19.03 -0.24 -21.57
C ARG A 7 -18.69 -1.42 -20.66
N ILE A 8 -17.47 -1.95 -20.76
CA ILE A 8 -17.01 -3.11 -19.97
C ILE A 8 -16.58 -2.74 -18.55
N LEU A 9 -16.49 -1.44 -18.30
CA LEU A 9 -15.67 -0.92 -17.23
C LEU A 9 -16.61 -0.06 -16.36
N PRO A 10 -17.29 -0.69 -15.38
CA PRO A 10 -18.34 -0.05 -14.60
C PRO A 10 -17.73 1.04 -13.72
N GLY A 11 -17.95 2.28 -14.12
CA GLY A 11 -17.61 3.47 -13.34
C GLY A 11 -16.68 4.46 -14.06
N PRO A 12 -16.81 5.78 -13.75
CA PRO A 12 -15.97 6.84 -14.29
C PRO A 12 -14.49 6.60 -13.97
N VAL A 13 -13.59 7.10 -14.82
CA VAL A 13 -12.13 6.94 -14.69
C VAL A 13 -11.64 7.33 -13.29
N TRP A 14 -12.25 8.35 -12.69
CA TRP A 14 -12.01 8.78 -11.30
C TRP A 14 -12.24 7.68 -10.26
N LEU A 15 -13.27 6.85 -10.42
CA LEU A 15 -13.58 5.77 -9.47
C LEU A 15 -12.46 4.72 -9.44
N ARG A 16 -11.89 4.40 -10.61
CA ARG A 16 -10.76 3.46 -10.71
C ARG A 16 -9.50 4.03 -10.09
N ILE A 17 -9.24 5.32 -10.31
CA ILE A 17 -8.11 6.02 -9.68
C ILE A 17 -8.25 5.95 -8.16
N ILE A 18 -9.45 6.20 -7.62
CA ILE A 18 -9.72 6.09 -6.18
C ILE A 18 -9.49 4.65 -5.68
N PHE A 19 -9.99 3.64 -6.39
CA PHE A 19 -9.77 2.24 -6.01
C PHE A 19 -8.29 1.86 -6.00
N VAL A 20 -7.53 2.26 -7.02
CA VAL A 20 -6.08 2.03 -7.07
C VAL A 20 -5.37 2.77 -5.93
N LEU A 21 -5.74 4.02 -5.67
CA LEU A 21 -5.17 4.82 -4.58
C LEU A 21 -5.44 4.17 -3.23
N ILE A 22 -6.66 3.70 -2.98
CA ILE A 22 -7.03 2.98 -1.75
C ILE A 22 -6.24 1.69 -1.63
N LEU A 23 -6.08 0.93 -2.72
CA LEU A 23 -5.32 -0.31 -2.71
C LEU A 23 -3.85 -0.06 -2.38
N VAL A 24 -3.24 0.96 -2.99
CA VAL A 24 -1.86 1.38 -2.68
C VAL A 24 -1.75 1.84 -1.23
N ALA A 25 -2.67 2.67 -0.74
CA ALA A 25 -2.68 3.13 0.64
C ALA A 25 -2.83 1.96 1.63
N ALA A 26 -3.68 0.98 1.32
CA ALA A 26 -3.84 -0.22 2.12
C ALA A 26 -2.56 -1.06 2.16
N VAL A 27 -1.88 -1.23 1.02
CA VAL A 27 -0.59 -1.93 0.96
C VAL A 27 0.46 -1.19 1.79
N LEU A 28 0.59 0.13 1.63
CA LEU A 28 1.53 0.94 2.41
C LEU A 28 1.22 0.89 3.90
N PHE A 29 -0.05 0.94 4.28
CA PHE A 29 -0.49 0.80 5.66
C PHE A 29 -0.06 -0.56 6.22
N VAL A 30 -0.34 -1.64 5.48
CA VAL A 30 0.03 -2.99 5.90
C VAL A 30 1.54 -3.15 6.04
N LEU A 31 2.30 -2.59 5.10
CA LEU A 31 3.76 -2.59 5.18
C LEU A 31 4.25 -1.80 6.40
N ALA A 32 3.69 -0.63 6.68
CA ALA A 32 4.12 0.20 7.80
C ALA A 32 3.75 -0.38 9.17
N THR A 33 2.58 -0.99 9.31
CA THR A 33 2.09 -1.46 10.61
C THR A 33 2.49 -2.89 10.94
N TRP A 34 2.67 -3.77 9.95
CA TRP A 34 3.04 -5.17 10.20
C TRP A 34 4.41 -5.53 9.65
N VAL A 35 4.74 -5.17 8.41
CA VAL A 35 6.01 -5.59 7.79
C VAL A 35 7.20 -4.85 8.39
N PHE A 36 7.08 -3.53 8.58
CA PHE A 36 8.13 -2.70 9.15
C PHE A 36 8.56 -3.16 10.54
N PRO A 37 7.68 -3.34 11.55
CA PRO A 37 8.12 -3.82 12.86
C PRO A 37 8.69 -5.26 12.81
N TRP A 38 8.17 -6.11 11.92
CA TRP A 38 8.72 -7.45 11.74
C TRP A 38 10.15 -7.41 11.15
N VAL A 39 10.40 -6.55 10.17
CA VAL A 39 11.73 -6.33 9.59
C VAL A 39 12.66 -5.64 10.59
N ASP A 40 12.17 -4.66 11.34
CA ASP A 40 12.93 -3.92 12.36
C ASP A 40 13.46 -4.87 13.45
N GLN A 41 12.67 -5.86 13.87
CA GLN A 41 13.12 -6.91 14.79
C GLN A 41 14.30 -7.73 14.24
N MET A 42 14.39 -7.91 12.92
CA MET A 42 15.46 -8.67 12.27
C MET A 42 16.71 -7.82 12.04
N ILE A 43 16.54 -6.55 11.70
CA ILE A 43 17.64 -5.63 11.37
C ILE A 43 18.22 -4.97 12.63
N ASN A 44 17.40 -4.74 13.65
CA ASN A 44 17.78 -4.15 14.93
C ASN A 44 17.57 -5.13 16.12
N PRO A 45 18.21 -6.30 16.12
CA PRO A 45 18.17 -7.21 17.24
C PRO A 45 19.02 -6.64 18.39
N GLN A 46 18.42 -5.78 19.21
CA GLN A 46 18.87 -5.42 20.57
C GLN A 46 20.22 -4.68 20.76
N GLU A 47 20.82 -4.03 19.76
CA GLU A 47 22.06 -3.24 19.93
C GLU A 47 21.86 -1.73 19.70
N ALA A 48 20.72 -1.17 20.10
CA ALA A 48 20.63 0.27 20.37
C ALA A 48 21.15 0.56 21.79
N THR A 49 22.34 0.06 22.14
CA THR A 49 23.05 0.53 23.33
C THR A 49 23.63 1.91 23.03
N VAL A 50 22.80 2.95 23.12
CA VAL A 50 23.29 4.22 23.65
C VAL A 50 23.14 4.10 25.16
N GLY A 51 24.16 3.54 25.80
CA GLY A 51 24.26 3.44 27.25
C GLY A 51 24.57 4.79 27.89
N GLY A 52 24.07 4.99 29.12
CA GLY A 52 24.50 6.06 30.02
C GLY A 52 23.66 7.33 29.96
#